data_AF-A0A4V6QG97-F1
#
_entry.id   AF-A0A4V6QG97-F1
#
_cell.length_a   1.000
_cell.length_b   1.000
_cell.length_c   1.000
_cell.angle_alpha   90.00
_cell.angle_beta   90.00
_cell.angle_gamma   90.00
#
_symmetry.space_group_name_H-M   'P 1'
#
loop_
_entity.id
_entity.type
_entity.pdbx_description
1 polymer ?
#
loop_
_entity_poly.entity_id
_entity_poly.type
_entity_poly.pdbx_seq_one_letter_code
_entity_poly.pdbx_strand_id
1 'polypeptide(L)'
;MVKTHVSIPSRTSGDAGFGIIEIVVSMLLLSLLAIAFLPMLVTSLRVSVSNSTLTSATQLVATQMESIRSRGTTCEPLRAYAATLPAVFDPDGRALQPRFDPIACPTTYPATVKVRVFVTEVATSEILADATTSIFVKG
;
A
#
# COMPACT_ATOMS: atom_id res chain seq x y z
N MET A 1 -56.59 -36.59 -55.77
CA MET A 1 -55.76 -37.69 -55.21
C MET A 1 -54.33 -37.19 -55.07
N VAL A 2 -53.99 -36.59 -53.92
CA VAL A 2 -52.59 -36.33 -53.50
C VAL A 2 -52.58 -36.48 -51.98
N LYS A 3 -51.88 -37.50 -51.48
CA LYS A 3 -51.74 -37.79 -50.04
C LYS A 3 -50.31 -37.42 -49.66
N THR A 4 -50.13 -36.24 -49.07
CA THR A 4 -48.82 -35.74 -48.64
C THR A 4 -48.44 -36.43 -47.33
N HIS A 5 -47.46 -37.33 -47.38
CA HIS A 5 -46.88 -37.97 -46.20
C HIS A 5 -45.95 -36.97 -45.50
N VAL A 6 -46.39 -36.42 -44.36
CA VAL A 6 -45.54 -35.68 -43.43
C VAL A 6 -44.86 -36.68 -42.51
N SER A 7 -43.55 -36.84 -42.68
CA SER A 7 -42.69 -37.66 -41.82
C SER A 7 -42.31 -36.84 -40.58
N ILE A 8 -42.92 -37.14 -39.43
CA ILE A 8 -42.52 -36.53 -38.15
C ILE A 8 -41.29 -37.29 -37.63
N PRO A 9 -40.11 -36.65 -37.47
CA PRO A 9 -38.98 -37.32 -36.85
C PRO A 9 -39.30 -37.60 -35.37
N SER A 10 -39.25 -38.87 -34.99
CA SER A 10 -39.31 -39.31 -33.60
C SER A 10 -38.11 -38.73 -32.85
N ARG A 11 -38.35 -37.81 -31.90
CA ARG A 11 -37.31 -37.34 -30.97
C ARG A 11 -36.80 -38.55 -30.18
N THR A 12 -35.58 -38.97 -30.49
CA THR A 12 -34.83 -39.99 -29.76
C THR A 12 -34.72 -39.56 -28.30
N SER A 13 -35.30 -40.36 -27.41
CA SER A 13 -35.26 -40.21 -25.96
C SER A 13 -33.88 -40.59 -25.39
N GLY A 14 -32.82 -39.90 -25.83
CA GLY A 14 -31.43 -40.16 -25.43
C GLY A 14 -30.81 -39.16 -24.46
N ASP A 15 -31.42 -37.99 -24.26
CA ASP A 15 -30.79 -36.84 -23.57
C ASP A 15 -31.12 -36.70 -22.06
N ALA A 16 -31.66 -37.74 -21.42
CA ALA A 16 -32.19 -37.62 -20.04
C ALA A 16 -31.14 -37.73 -18.92
N GLY A 17 -29.86 -37.99 -19.22
CA GLY A 17 -28.84 -38.33 -18.21
C GLY A 17 -27.56 -37.48 -18.18
N PHE A 18 -27.23 -36.75 -19.24
CA PHE A 18 -25.97 -35.99 -19.31
C PHE A 18 -26.06 -34.55 -18.80
N GLY A 19 -27.25 -33.91 -18.82
CA GLY A 19 -27.38 -32.50 -18.45
C GLY A 19 -27.10 -32.19 -16.97
N ILE A 20 -27.60 -33.02 -16.03
CA ILE A 20 -27.42 -32.75 -14.59
C ILE A 20 -25.97 -32.95 -14.17
N ILE A 21 -25.31 -34.01 -14.65
CA ILE A 21 -23.90 -34.27 -14.34
C ILE A 21 -22.99 -33.18 -14.92
N GLU A 22 -23.27 -32.68 -16.13
CA GLU A 22 -22.50 -31.60 -16.75
C GLU A 22 -22.57 -30.30 -15.93
N ILE A 23 -23.74 -29.95 -15.38
CA ILE A 23 -23.89 -28.79 -14.49
C ILE A 23 -23.09 -28.99 -13.21
N VAL A 24 -23.18 -30.17 -12.59
CA VAL A 24 -22.44 -30.51 -11.36
C VAL A 24 -20.93 -30.45 -11.60
N VAL A 25 -20.46 -30.99 -12.74
CA VAL A 25 -19.05 -30.94 -13.13
C VAL A 25 -18.62 -29.51 -13.44
N SER A 26 -19.44 -28.71 -14.11
CA SER A 26 -19.12 -27.31 -14.41
C SER A 26 -19.00 -26.46 -13.15
N MET A 27 -19.92 -26.63 -12.20
CA MET A 27 -19.86 -25.97 -10.90
C MET A 27 -18.66 -26.45 -10.08
N LEU A 28 -18.32 -27.74 -10.14
CA LEU A 28 -17.11 -28.28 -9.50
C LEU A 28 -15.86 -27.64 -10.10
N LEU A 29 -15.74 -27.59 -11.43
CA LEU A 29 -14.62 -26.96 -12.12
C LEU A 29 -14.52 -25.46 -11.80
N LEU A 30 -15.65 -24.75 -11.80
CA LEU A 30 -15.67 -23.33 -11.44
C LEU A 30 -15.23 -23.10 -9.97
N SER A 31 -15.65 -23.99 -9.06
CA SER A 31 -15.26 -23.93 -7.65
C SER A 31 -13.75 -24.16 -7.48
N LEU A 32 -13.19 -25.15 -8.19
CA LEU A 32 -11.76 -25.43 -8.16
C LEU A 32 -10.95 -24.26 -8.72
N LEU A 33 -11.41 -23.63 -9.80
CA LEU A 33 -10.78 -22.41 -10.33
C LEU A 33 -10.83 -21.25 -9.35
N ALA A 34 -11.99 -21.01 -8.72
CA ALA A 34 -12.12 -19.95 -7.71
C ALA A 34 -11.17 -20.15 -6.53
N ILE A 35 -11.06 -21.38 -6.02
CA ILE A 35 -10.13 -21.73 -4.93
C ILE A 35 -8.67 -21.58 -5.38
N ALA A 36 -8.35 -21.95 -6.63
CA ALA A 36 -7.00 -21.81 -7.17
C ALA A 36 -6.55 -20.33 -7.28
N PHE A 37 -7.47 -19.40 -7.55
CA PHE A 37 -7.14 -17.97 -7.67
C PHE A 37 -7.20 -17.19 -6.36
N LEU A 38 -7.87 -17.69 -5.33
CA LEU A 38 -7.95 -17.05 -4.02
C LEU A 38 -6.58 -16.61 -3.44
N PRO A 39 -5.53 -17.45 -3.43
CA PRO A 39 -4.23 -17.02 -2.90
C PRO A 39 -3.63 -15.84 -3.69
N MET A 40 -3.83 -15.82 -5.00
CA MET A 40 -3.34 -14.73 -5.87
C MET A 40 -4.05 -13.40 -5.57
N LEU A 41 -5.36 -13.43 -5.28
CA LEU A 41 -6.10 -12.24 -4.87
C LEU A 41 -5.63 -11.71 -3.51
N VAL A 42 -5.40 -12.61 -2.56
CA VAL A 42 -4.91 -12.22 -1.24
C VAL A 42 -3.50 -11.61 -1.33
N THR A 43 -2.61 -12.19 -2.14
CA THR A 43 -1.27 -11.63 -2.32
C THR A 43 -1.31 -10.28 -3.01
N SER A 44 -2.14 -10.10 -4.05
CA SER A 44 -2.26 -8.80 -4.72
C SER A 44 -2.76 -7.70 -3.77
N LEU A 45 -3.76 -8.00 -2.93
CA LEU A 45 -4.28 -7.04 -1.96
C LEU A 45 -3.23 -6.65 -0.92
N ARG A 46 -2.48 -7.63 -0.38
CA ARG A 46 -1.42 -7.36 0.59
C ARG A 46 -0.32 -6.46 0.01
N VAL A 47 0.05 -6.68 -1.25
CA VAL A 47 1.02 -5.83 -1.95
C VAL A 47 0.48 -4.41 -2.11
N SER A 48 -0.79 -4.24 -2.46
CA SER A 48 -1.41 -2.92 -2.57
C SER A 48 -1.39 -2.14 -1.24
N VAL A 49 -1.75 -2.79 -0.11
CA VAL A 49 -1.70 -2.17 1.22
C VAL A 49 -0.26 -1.78 1.58
N SER A 50 0.70 -2.68 1.38
CA SER A 50 2.13 -2.37 1.64
C SER A 50 2.61 -1.15 0.86
N ASN A 51 2.26 -1.06 -0.43
CA ASN A 51 2.62 0.06 -1.28
C ASN A 51 1.92 1.38 -0.86
N SER A 52 0.66 1.30 -0.42
CA SER A 52 -0.10 2.42 0.12
C SER A 52 0.58 3.00 1.37
N THR A 53 0.95 2.13 2.32
CA THR A 53 1.67 2.52 3.54
C THR A 53 3.04 3.13 3.22
N LEU A 54 3.82 2.52 2.31
CA LEU A 54 5.13 3.05 1.89
C LEU A 54 5.01 4.44 1.24
N THR A 55 3.97 4.63 0.42
CA THR A 55 3.69 5.94 -0.20
C THR A 55 3.36 6.98 0.86
N SER A 56 2.52 6.64 1.83
CA SER A 56 2.17 7.51 2.95
C SER A 56 3.39 7.90 3.78
N ALA A 57 4.27 6.93 4.09
CA ALA A 57 5.52 7.19 4.80
C ALA A 57 6.45 8.13 4.01
N THR A 58 6.57 7.94 2.69
CA THR A 58 7.39 8.79 1.81
C THR A 58 6.84 10.22 1.73
N GLN A 59 5.52 10.38 1.59
CA GLN A 59 4.87 11.70 1.59
C GLN A 59 5.03 12.41 2.94
N LEU A 60 4.95 11.66 4.03
CA LEU A 60 5.18 12.18 5.37
C LEU A 60 6.63 12.65 5.52
N VAL A 61 7.62 11.85 5.11
CA VAL A 61 9.03 12.25 5.05
C VAL A 61 9.21 13.56 4.24
N ALA A 62 8.63 13.65 3.03
CA ALA A 62 8.73 14.85 2.21
C ALA A 62 8.12 16.08 2.89
N THR A 63 6.97 15.92 3.55
CA THR A 63 6.30 16.98 4.32
C THR A 63 7.18 17.45 5.48
N GLN A 64 7.78 16.53 6.21
CA GLN A 64 8.67 16.86 7.33
C GLN A 64 9.96 17.55 6.85
N MET A 65 10.50 17.13 5.71
CA MET A 65 11.66 17.77 5.07
C MET A 65 11.38 19.21 4.67
N GLU A 66 10.19 19.49 4.15
CA GLU A 66 9.80 20.85 3.82
C GLU A 66 9.54 21.68 5.08
N SER A 67 8.81 21.12 6.06
CA SER A 67 8.53 21.84 7.30
C SER A 67 9.78 22.16 8.11
N ILE A 68 10.83 21.34 8.08
CA ILE A 68 12.07 21.67 8.77
C ILE A 68 12.87 22.74 8.02
N ARG A 69 12.86 22.74 6.68
CA ARG A 69 13.48 23.80 5.88
C ARG A 69 12.80 25.14 6.10
N SER A 70 11.48 25.16 6.30
CA SER A 70 10.72 26.38 6.57
C SER A 70 10.97 26.97 7.97
N ARG A 71 11.70 26.28 8.87
CA ARG A 71 12.06 26.80 10.21
C ARG A 71 13.13 27.91 10.15
N GLY A 72 13.80 28.07 9.02
CA GLY A 72 14.75 29.15 8.78
C GLY A 72 16.22 28.74 8.90
N THR A 73 17.06 29.67 9.34
CA THR A 73 18.54 29.58 9.28
C THR A 73 19.20 29.62 10.66
N THR A 74 18.41 29.41 11.72
CA THR A 74 18.88 29.37 13.11
C THR A 74 18.76 27.95 13.64
N CYS A 75 19.70 27.49 14.47
CA CYS A 75 19.77 26.07 14.79
C CYS A 75 18.75 25.63 15.86
N GLU A 76 18.44 26.50 16.83
CA GLU A 76 17.51 26.17 17.91
C GLU A 76 16.09 25.81 17.41
N PRO A 77 15.47 26.56 16.47
CA PRO A 77 14.16 26.19 15.92
C PRO A 77 14.16 24.86 15.17
N LEU A 78 15.28 24.48 14.53
CA LEU A 78 15.41 23.17 13.88
C LEU A 78 15.38 22.06 14.93
N ARG A 79 16.16 22.21 16.00
CA ARG A 79 16.24 21.25 17.10
C ARG A 79 14.91 21.12 17.85
N ALA A 80 14.26 22.25 18.14
CA ALA A 80 12.96 22.27 18.80
C ALA A 80 11.88 21.57 17.97
N TYR A 81 11.89 21.76 16.65
CA TYR A 81 10.96 21.06 15.75
C TYR A 81 11.21 19.55 15.71
N ALA A 82 12.48 19.15 15.71
CA ALA A 82 12.87 17.76 15.63
C ALA A 82 12.62 16.94 16.91
N ALA A 83 12.35 17.60 18.05
CA ALA A 83 12.29 16.96 19.36
C ALA A 83 11.12 15.98 19.51
N THR A 84 9.92 16.36 19.05
CA THR A 84 8.74 15.49 19.12
C THR A 84 7.77 15.81 17.99
N LEU A 85 7.37 14.77 17.27
CA LEU A 85 6.32 14.84 16.26
C LEU A 85 5.20 13.87 16.63
N PRO A 86 3.92 14.22 16.40
CA PRO A 86 2.83 13.28 16.62
C PRO A 86 2.86 12.14 15.60
N ALA A 87 2.34 10.98 16.01
CA ALA A 87 2.04 9.91 15.07
C ALA A 87 0.88 10.30 14.14
N VAL A 88 0.92 9.79 12.91
CA VAL A 88 -0.09 9.99 11.87
C VAL A 88 -0.59 8.63 11.44
N PHE A 89 -1.90 8.50 11.19
CA PHE A 89 -2.48 7.26 10.70
C PHE A 89 -2.53 7.26 9.17
N ASP A 90 -2.12 6.15 8.56
CA ASP A 90 -2.34 5.93 7.12
C ASP A 90 -3.81 5.54 6.84
N PRO A 91 -4.25 5.54 5.57
CA PRO A 91 -5.61 5.16 5.19
C PRO A 91 -5.99 3.72 5.60
N ASP A 92 -4.99 2.86 5.76
CA ASP A 92 -5.13 1.45 6.14
C ASP A 92 -5.14 1.27 7.68
N GLY A 93 -5.05 2.37 8.45
CA GLY A 93 -5.14 2.39 9.91
C GLY A 93 -3.82 2.13 10.65
N ARG A 94 -2.68 2.07 9.95
CA ARG A 94 -1.36 1.92 10.57
C ARG A 94 -0.88 3.23 11.15
N ALA A 95 -0.33 3.17 12.36
CA ALA A 95 0.28 4.34 13.01
C ALA A 95 1.72 4.52 12.51
N LEU A 96 1.98 5.66 11.87
CA LEU A 96 3.27 6.08 11.35
C LEU A 96 3.85 7.17 12.26
N GLN A 97 5.07 6.95 12.73
CA GLN A 97 5.78 7.88 13.61
C GLN A 97 6.95 8.51 12.85
N PRO A 98 6.84 9.79 12.46
CA PRO A 98 7.98 10.54 11.94
C PRO A 98 8.95 10.87 13.07
N ARG A 99 10.24 10.81 12.77
CA ARG A 99 11.35 11.10 13.68
C ARG A 99 12.48 11.77 12.92
N PHE A 100 13.30 12.51 13.66
CA PHE A 100 14.55 13.07 13.19
C PHE A 100 15.70 12.44 13.97
N ASP A 101 16.85 12.29 13.32
CA ASP A 101 18.09 12.07 14.06
C ASP A 101 18.41 13.33 14.90
N PRO A 102 19.08 13.19 16.05
CA PRO A 102 19.46 14.33 16.88
C PRO A 102 20.23 15.38 16.07
N ILE A 103 19.69 16.61 16.03
CA ILE A 103 20.29 17.71 15.29
C ILE A 103 21.41 18.31 16.14
N ALA A 104 22.65 18.14 15.68
CA ALA A 104 23.84 18.72 16.32
C ALA A 104 24.07 20.15 15.85
N CYS A 105 23.83 21.12 16.74
CA CYS A 105 24.08 22.54 16.46
C CYS A 105 25.57 22.89 16.60
N PRO A 106 26.17 23.56 15.62
CA PRO A 106 27.56 23.98 15.67
C PRO A 106 27.74 25.14 16.65
N THR A 107 28.94 25.26 17.22
CA THR A 107 29.31 26.39 18.09
C THR A 107 29.93 27.56 17.32
N THR A 108 30.31 27.33 16.06
CA THR A 108 30.90 28.32 15.15
C THR A 108 29.97 28.49 13.96
N TYR A 109 29.62 29.74 13.65
CA TYR A 109 28.73 30.10 12.56
C TYR A 109 29.45 30.98 11.53
N PRO A 110 29.09 30.92 10.24
CA PRO A 110 28.06 30.06 9.64
C PRO A 110 28.54 28.62 9.41
N ALA A 111 27.60 27.67 9.39
CA ALA A 111 27.89 26.26 9.12
C ALA A 111 26.68 25.55 8.50
N THR A 112 26.88 24.29 8.07
CA THR A 112 25.82 23.46 7.48
C THR A 112 25.55 22.27 8.38
N VAL A 113 24.29 22.08 8.77
CA VAL A 113 23.85 20.99 9.63
C VAL A 113 23.16 19.92 8.78
N LYS A 114 23.60 18.67 8.92
CA LYS A 114 22.93 17.52 8.32
C LYS A 114 21.71 17.15 9.17
N VAL A 115 20.58 16.99 8.51
CA VAL A 115 19.30 16.62 9.10
C VAL A 115 18.79 15.38 8.38
N ARG A 116 18.58 14.30 9.12
CA ARG A 116 17.95 13.09 8.62
C ARG A 116 16.58 12.94 9.26
N VAL A 117 15.56 12.74 8.43
CA VAL A 117 14.21 12.41 8.85
C VAL A 117 13.89 10.99 8.39
N PHE A 118 13.14 10.27 9.20
CA PHE A 118 12.68 8.94 8.89
C PHE A 118 11.30 8.69 9.50
N VAL A 119 10.52 7.83 8.86
CA VAL A 119 9.21 7.42 9.33
C VAL A 119 9.28 5.95 9.71
N THR A 120 8.81 5.65 10.92
CA THR A 120 8.71 4.29 11.44
C THR A 120 7.27 3.86 11.58
N GLU A 121 6.96 2.59 11.37
CA GLU A 121 5.70 2.03 11.83
C GLU A 121 5.75 1.81 13.35
N VAL A 122 4.75 2.30 14.09
CA VAL A 122 4.74 2.23 15.56
C VAL A 122 4.71 0.80 16.07
N ALA A 123 4.01 -0.10 15.38
CA ALA A 123 3.85 -1.49 15.80
C ALA A 123 5.14 -2.31 15.67
N THR A 124 5.92 -2.08 14.61
CA THR A 124 7.10 -2.90 14.27
C THR A 124 8.42 -2.18 14.53
N SER A 125 8.39 -0.85 14.69
CA SER A 125 9.57 0.03 14.69
C SER A 125 10.42 -0.06 13.41
N GLU A 126 9.88 -0.62 12.33
CA GLU A 126 10.55 -0.68 11.04
C GLU A 126 10.60 0.71 10.40
N ILE A 127 11.76 1.08 9.85
CA ILE A 127 11.91 2.30 9.06
C ILE A 127 11.33 2.03 7.67
N LEU A 128 10.26 2.73 7.33
CA LEU A 128 9.58 2.57 6.05
C LEU A 128 10.13 3.53 4.98
N ALA A 129 10.51 4.73 5.38
CA ALA A 129 11.07 5.74 4.50
C ALA A 129 12.01 6.67 5.26
N ASP A 130 13.07 7.14 4.61
CA ASP A 130 13.98 8.13 5.16
C ASP A 130 14.53 9.08 4.09
N ALA A 131 14.96 10.25 4.54
CA ALA A 131 15.62 11.25 3.70
C ALA A 131 16.61 12.07 4.51
N THR A 132 17.67 12.54 3.86
CA THR A 132 18.68 13.41 4.48
C THR A 132 18.83 14.70 3.69
N THR A 133 18.98 15.83 4.40
CA THR A 133 19.31 17.12 3.81
C THR A 133 20.33 17.87 4.64
N SER A 134 20.85 18.94 4.06
CA SER A 134 21.83 19.84 4.64
C SER A 134 21.22 21.23 4.70
N ILE A 135 21.12 21.80 5.89
CA ILE A 135 20.54 23.13 6.13
C ILE A 135 21.67 24.08 6.52
N PHE A 136 21.77 25.21 5.82
CA PHE A 136 22.70 26.27 6.16
C PHE A 136 22.18 27.08 7.34
N VAL A 137 23.00 27.21 8.38
CA VAL A 137 22.69 27.95 9.61
C VAL A 137 23.70 29.06 9.84
N LYS A 138 23.21 30.23 10.26
CA LYS A 138 24.01 31.45 10.41
C LYS A 138 24.17 31.96 11.85
N GLY A 139 23.54 31.29 12.82
CA GLY A 139 23.49 31.68 14.23
C GLY A 139 22.08 31.56 14.76
#